data_AF-A0A7X6YS94-F1
#
_entry.id   AF-A0A7X6YS94-F1
#
_cell.length_a   1.000
_cell.length_b   1.000
_cell.length_c   1.000
_cell.angle_alpha   90.00
_cell.angle_beta   90.00
_cell.angle_gamma   90.00
#
_symmetry.space_group_name_H-M   'P 1'
#
loop_
_entity.id
_entity.type
_entity.pdbx_description
1 polymer ?
#
loop_
_entity_poly.entity_id
_entity_poly.type
_entity_poly.pdbx_seq_one_letter_code
_entity_poly.pdbx_strand_id
1 'polypeptide(L)' 'MSRYLGPTWKVSRRLGFSILESGKELQKRPFPPGQHG' A
#
# COMPACT_ATOMS: atom_id res chain seq x y z
N MET A 1 -2.25 21.32 10.49
CA MET A 1 -2.34 19.86 10.26
C MET A 1 -1.39 19.51 9.12
N SER A 2 -0.54 18.48 9.27
CA SER A 2 0.42 18.10 8.22
C SER A 2 -0.14 17.00 7.32
N ARG A 3 0.09 17.09 6.00
CA ARG A 3 -0.34 16.08 5.02
C ARG A 3 0.75 15.03 4.84
N TYR A 4 0.35 13.76 4.75
CA TYR A 4 1.25 12.68 4.39
C TYR A 4 1.54 12.69 2.87
N LEU A 5 2.82 12.74 2.50
CA LEU A 5 3.30 12.72 1.11
C LEU A 5 4.11 11.46 0.78
N GLY A 6 4.05 10.45 1.65
CA GLY A 6 4.75 9.19 1.44
C GLY A 6 4.05 8.28 0.41
N PRO A 7 4.68 7.13 0.10
CA PRO A 7 4.19 6.22 -0.93
C PRO A 7 2.87 5.53 -0.54
N THR A 8 1.80 5.86 -1.25
CA THR A 8 0.45 5.29 -1.05
C THR A 8 0.41 3.78 -1.24
N TRP A 9 1.15 3.24 -2.22
CA TRP A 9 1.20 1.80 -2.49
C TRP A 9 1.73 0.97 -1.31
N LYS A 10 2.62 1.54 -0.48
CA LYS A 10 3.10 0.87 0.74
C LYS A 10 2.00 0.77 1.79
N VAL A 11 1.18 1.83 1.89
CA VAL A 11 0.04 1.87 2.80
C VAL A 11 -1.02 0.87 2.33
N SER A 12 -1.38 0.87 1.04
CA SER A 12 -2.34 -0.09 0.47
C SER A 12 -1.92 -1.55 0.72
N ARG A 13 -0.64 -1.88 0.48
CA ARG A 13 -0.12 -3.23 0.73
C ARG A 13 -0.09 -3.63 2.19
N ARG A 14 0.19 -2.69 3.10
CA ARG A 14 0.17 -2.96 4.54
C ARG A 14 -1.24 -3.20 5.05
N LEU A 15 -2.23 -2.49 4.50
CA LEU A 15 -3.64 -2.62 4.89
C LEU A 15 -4.37 -3.76 4.17
N GLY A 16 -3.79 -4.32 3.11
CA GLY A 16 -4.45 -5.34 2.28
C GLY A 16 -5.64 -4.80 1.48
N PHE A 17 -5.75 -3.48 1.30
CA PHE A 17 -6.85 -2.80 0.62
C PHE A 17 -6.32 -1.72 -0.33
N SER A 18 -6.98 -1.54 -1.49
CA SER A 18 -6.59 -0.49 -2.45
C SER A 18 -7.25 0.83 -2.10
N ILE A 19 -6.45 1.74 -1.51
CA ILE A 19 -6.90 3.08 -1.09
C ILE A 19 -7.33 3.95 -2.29
N LEU A 20 -6.78 3.67 -3.48
CA LEU A 20 -7.13 4.37 -4.72
C LEU A 20 -8.17 3.60 -5.55
N GLU A 21 -8.74 2.52 -4.99
CA GLU A 21 -9.75 1.65 -5.62
C GLU A 21 -9.34 1.04 -6.97
N SER A 22 -8.05 1.14 -7.33
CA SER A 22 -7.53 0.66 -8.61
C SER A 22 -7.07 -0.81 -8.56
N GLY A 23 -6.85 -1.34 -7.36
CA GLY A 23 -6.34 -2.71 -7.13
C GLY A 23 -4.87 -2.94 -7.52
N LYS A 24 -4.25 -2.02 -8.25
CA LYS A 24 -2.90 -2.18 -8.83
C LYS A 24 -1.81 -2.38 -7.77
N GLU A 25 -1.99 -1.83 -6.58
CA GLU A 25 -1.01 -1.90 -5.50
C GLU A 25 -0.85 -3.32 -4.94
N LEU A 26 -1.88 -4.15 -5.07
CA LEU A 26 -1.92 -5.51 -4.55
C LEU A 26 -1.60 -6.57 -5.61
N GLN A 27 -1.78 -6.27 -6.91
CA GLN A 27 -1.63 -7.25 -8.00
C GLN A 27 -0.24 -7.90 -8.07
N LYS A 28 0.83 -7.11 -7.99
CA LYS A 28 2.21 -7.63 -8.14
C LYS A 28 2.78 -8.19 -6.83
N ARG A 29 2.35 -7.64 -5.70
CA ARG A 29 2.87 -7.98 -4.37
C ARG A 29 1.74 -7.88 -3.33
N PRO A 30 0.90 -8.92 -3.18
CA PRO A 30 -0.26 -8.93 -2.29
C PRO A 30 0.11 -9.21 -0.82
N PHE A 31 1.32 -8.86 -0.40
CA PHE A 31 1.85 -9.12 0.94
C PHE A 31 2.40 -7.82 1.55
N PRO A 32 2.51 -7.68 2.88
CA PRO A 32 3.00 -6.47 3.52
C PRO A 32 4.39 -6.03 3.05
N PRO A 33 4.73 -4.72 3.13
CA PRO A 33 6.09 -4.26 2.84
C PRO A 33 7.04 -4.56 4.02
N GLY A 34 8.19 -5.16 3.73
CA GLY A 34 9.26 -5.43 4.70
C GLY A 34 10.11 -6.62 4.26
N GLN A 35 11.14 -6.95 5.04
CA GLN A 35 11.95 -8.17 4.82
C GLN A 35 11.19 -9.44 5.21
N HIS A 36 10.33 -9.35 6.23
CA HIS A 36 9.44 -10.43 6.69
C HIS A 36 8.00 -10.23 6.22
N GLY A 37 7.81 -9.30 5.28
CA GLY A 37 6.50 -8.92 4.75
C GLY A 37 6.15 -9.77 3.56
#